data_AF-A0A8J6DYF9-F1
#
_entry.id   AF-A0A8J6DYF9-F1
#
_cell.length_a   1.000
_cell.length_b   1.000
_cell.length_c   1.000
_cell.angle_alpha   90.00
_cell.angle_beta   90.00
_cell.angle_gamma   90.00
#
_symmetry.space_group_name_H-M   'P 1'
#
loop_
_entity.id
_entity.type
_entity.pdbx_description
1 polymer ?
#
loop_
_entity_poly.entity_id
_entity_poly.type
_entity_poly.pdbx_seq_one_letter_code
_entity_poly.pdbx_strand_id
1 'polypeptide(L)'
;LRLVPLSWVADFKYLEKEVSTNMEKVALLSRNIRGVMFVNVQALLGDRRALQDLMDMLGQEKPSGHLNGPGATILDELGGIPGYPHVAPVDLVLYLLDAILVLTDLQRALLAQSMERRILSHQRALVRSILEPNFKYPWSIPFTLDPQLLAPLQGEGVAITYGLLQECGLRVEPSNPRSTWDLDAKEPLCALYAALCLLQRLTEA
;
A
#
# COMPACT_ATOMS: atom_id res chain seq x y z
N LEU A 1 1.01 10.70 4.07
CA LEU A 1 -0.30 10.79 3.38
C LEU A 1 -0.96 12.13 3.64
N ARG A 2 -1.26 12.90 2.59
CA ARG A 2 -2.42 13.81 2.63
C ARG A 2 -3.71 12.98 2.52
N LEU A 3 -3.91 12.05 3.46
CA LEU A 3 -5.25 11.52 3.74
C LEU A 3 -6.07 12.78 3.98
N VAL A 4 -7.19 12.95 3.26
CA VAL A 4 -8.28 13.80 3.74
C VAL A 4 -8.36 13.51 5.23
N PRO A 5 -8.24 14.51 6.13
CA PRO A 5 -8.15 14.25 7.56
C PRO A 5 -9.28 13.29 7.85
N LEU A 6 -8.93 12.04 8.17
CA LEU A 6 -9.89 10.98 8.38
C LEU A 6 -10.68 11.50 9.55
N SER A 7 -11.80 12.19 9.27
CA SER A 7 -12.72 12.57 10.30
C SER A 7 -13.01 11.23 10.97
N TRP A 8 -12.89 11.18 12.28
CA TRP A 8 -12.91 9.95 13.07
C TRP A 8 -14.25 9.18 12.92
N VAL A 9 -15.16 9.70 12.08
CA VAL A 9 -16.51 9.30 11.70
C VAL A 9 -16.58 8.71 10.27
N ALA A 10 -15.50 8.75 9.48
CA ALA A 10 -15.52 8.27 8.10
C ALA A 10 -15.78 6.75 8.03
N ASP A 11 -16.68 6.35 7.13
CA ASP A 11 -16.97 4.96 6.76
C ASP A 11 -15.83 4.36 5.92
N PHE A 12 -15.60 3.04 6.02
CA PHE A 12 -14.67 2.30 5.16
C PHE A 12 -14.95 2.54 3.67
N LYS A 13 -16.21 2.77 3.29
CA LYS A 13 -16.60 3.11 1.90
C LYS A 13 -15.87 4.31 1.32
N TYR A 14 -15.48 5.29 2.14
CA TYR A 14 -14.70 6.44 1.67
C TYR A 14 -13.28 6.03 1.30
N LEU A 15 -12.62 5.26 2.16
CA LEU A 15 -11.31 4.68 1.88
C LEU A 15 -11.37 3.79 0.63
N GLU A 16 -12.38 2.93 0.55
CA GLU A 16 -12.57 2.05 -0.61
C GLU A 16 -12.73 2.86 -1.91
N LYS A 17 -13.55 3.92 -1.89
CA LYS A 17 -13.74 4.79 -3.06
C LYS A 17 -12.45 5.50 -3.45
N GLU A 18 -11.73 6.05 -2.48
CA GLU A 18 -10.44 6.73 -2.68
C GLU A 18 -9.41 5.81 -3.33
N VAL A 19 -9.24 4.60 -2.77
CA VAL A 19 -8.33 3.58 -3.31
C VAL A 19 -8.80 3.14 -4.70
N SER A 20 -10.12 2.98 -4.91
CA SER A 20 -10.68 2.58 -6.21
C SER A 20 -10.41 3.62 -7.31
N THR A 21 -10.58 4.91 -7.02
CA THR A 21 -10.24 5.98 -7.96
C THR A 21 -8.75 5.94 -8.33
N ASN A 22 -7.85 5.64 -7.39
CA ASN A 22 -6.43 5.48 -7.71
C ASN A 22 -6.15 4.18 -8.50
N MET A 23 -6.86 3.09 -8.23
CA MET A 23 -6.77 1.86 -9.04
C MET A 23 -7.20 2.10 -10.50
N GLU A 24 -8.19 2.95 -10.75
CA GLU A 24 -8.59 3.32 -12.12
C GLU A 24 -7.46 4.06 -12.85
N LYS A 25 -6.68 4.90 -12.14
CA LYS A 25 -5.49 5.56 -12.72
C LYS A 25 -4.40 4.55 -13.09
N VAL A 26 -4.25 3.46 -12.33
CA VAL A 26 -3.32 2.36 -12.67
C VAL A 26 -3.71 1.72 -14.01
N ALA A 27 -5.01 1.59 -14.29
CA ALA A 27 -5.50 1.02 -15.54
C ALA A 27 -5.17 1.88 -16.77
N LEU A 28 -4.89 3.18 -16.59
CA LEU A 28 -4.44 4.08 -17.66
C LEU A 28 -2.99 3.79 -18.09
N LEU A 29 -2.20 3.14 -17.24
CA LEU A 29 -0.83 2.75 -17.55
C LEU A 29 -0.83 1.51 -18.46
N SER A 30 0.05 1.53 -19.47
CA SER A 30 0.29 0.35 -20.30
C SER A 30 0.84 -0.80 -19.45
N ARG A 31 0.63 -2.05 -19.90
CA ARG A 31 1.13 -3.25 -19.21
C ARG A 31 2.64 -3.19 -18.97
N ASN A 32 3.40 -2.65 -19.92
CA ASN A 32 4.84 -2.49 -19.79
C ASN A 32 5.20 -1.50 -18.68
N ILE A 33 4.58 -0.32 -18.67
CA ILE A 33 4.80 0.69 -17.62
C ILE A 33 4.42 0.12 -16.25
N ARG A 34 3.30 -0.61 -16.13
CA ARG A 34 2.91 -1.25 -14.86
C ARG A 34 3.96 -2.24 -14.36
N GLY A 35 4.52 -3.05 -15.25
CA GLY A 35 5.60 -3.99 -14.91
C GLY A 35 6.87 -3.30 -14.44
N VAL A 36 7.29 -2.24 -15.15
CA VAL A 36 8.45 -1.42 -14.76
C VAL A 36 8.22 -0.74 -13.41
N MET A 37 7.04 -0.15 -13.20
CA MET A 37 6.65 0.45 -11.92
C MET A 37 6.70 -0.58 -10.78
N PHE A 38 6.14 -1.77 -10.97
CA PHE A 38 6.10 -2.80 -9.94
C PHE A 38 7.51 -3.20 -9.46
N VAL A 39 8.42 -3.48 -10.40
CA VAL A 39 9.79 -3.90 -10.08
C VAL A 39 10.57 -2.76 -9.39
N ASN A 40 10.44 -1.53 -9.88
CA ASN A 40 11.17 -0.41 -9.31
C ASN A 40 10.63 0.01 -7.93
N VAL A 41 9.31 -0.04 -7.72
CA VAL A 41 8.73 0.18 -6.38
C VAL A 41 9.21 -0.90 -5.41
N GLN A 42 9.24 -2.17 -5.83
CA GLN A 42 9.78 -3.25 -4.99
C GLN A 42 11.22 -2.97 -4.54
N ALA A 43 12.07 -2.51 -5.46
CA ALA A 43 13.46 -2.17 -5.17
C ALA A 43 13.59 -0.96 -4.23
N LEU A 44 12.63 -0.02 -4.24
CA LEU A 44 12.62 1.15 -3.37
C LEU A 44 12.13 0.87 -1.94
N LEU A 45 11.38 -0.22 -1.69
CA LEU A 45 10.77 -0.47 -0.38
C LEU A 45 11.80 -0.50 0.77
N GLY A 46 13.02 -0.98 0.49
CA GLY A 46 14.13 -1.03 1.44
C GLY A 46 14.86 0.31 1.67
N ASP A 47 14.62 1.32 0.83
CA ASP A 47 15.31 2.61 0.89
C ASP A 47 14.32 3.76 1.10
N ARG A 48 14.09 4.09 2.37
CA ARG A 48 13.19 5.18 2.77
C ARG A 48 13.60 6.52 2.16
N ARG A 49 14.91 6.76 2.03
CA ARG A 49 15.41 8.02 1.51
C ARG A 49 15.12 8.13 0.02
N ALA A 50 15.38 7.07 -0.75
CA ALA A 50 15.05 7.04 -2.17
C ALA A 50 13.54 7.19 -2.44
N LEU A 51 12.68 6.59 -1.59
CA LEU A 51 11.22 6.80 -1.65
C LEU A 51 10.85 8.27 -1.43
N GLN A 52 11.45 8.92 -0.42
CA GLN A 52 11.22 10.33 -0.11
C GLN A 52 11.75 11.25 -1.22
N ASP A 53 12.96 11.01 -1.72
CA ASP A 53 13.57 11.79 -2.80
C ASP A 53 12.71 11.71 -4.08
N LEU A 54 12.14 10.53 -4.40
CA LEU A 54 11.20 10.37 -5.50
C LEU A 54 9.90 11.15 -5.26
N MET A 55 9.32 11.05 -4.06
CA MET A 55 8.10 11.78 -3.71
C MET A 55 8.30 13.29 -3.81
N ASP A 56 9.42 13.80 -3.29
CA ASP A 56 9.78 15.22 -3.33
C ASP A 56 9.98 15.68 -4.78
N MET A 57 10.61 14.88 -5.63
CA MET A 57 10.81 15.22 -7.03
C MET A 57 9.49 15.26 -7.82
N LEU A 58 8.58 14.31 -7.59
CA LEU A 58 7.25 14.29 -8.21
C LEU A 58 6.35 15.42 -7.70
N GLY A 59 6.57 15.92 -6.49
CA GLY A 59 5.84 17.05 -5.91
C GLY A 59 6.26 18.42 -6.43
N GLN A 60 7.36 18.52 -7.19
CA GLN A 60 7.82 19.79 -7.76
C GLN A 60 7.03 20.15 -9.03
N GLU A 61 6.64 21.43 -9.15
CA GLU A 61 6.02 21.95 -10.39
C GLU A 61 6.95 21.82 -11.61
N LYS A 62 8.26 21.92 -11.36
CA LYS A 62 9.32 21.70 -12.35
C LYS A 62 10.36 20.79 -11.72
N PRO A 63 10.25 19.47 -11.90
CA PRO A 63 11.23 18.51 -11.41
C PRO A 63 12.62 18.92 -11.90
N SER A 64 13.47 19.35 -10.98
CA SER A 64 14.84 19.77 -11.28
C SER A 64 15.78 19.04 -10.32
N GLY A 65 16.76 18.33 -10.87
CA GLY A 65 17.58 17.38 -10.13
C GLY A 65 17.70 16.06 -10.88
N HIS A 66 18.56 15.18 -10.41
CA HIS A 66 18.74 13.84 -10.99
C HIS A 66 18.55 12.83 -9.87
N LEU A 67 17.55 11.96 -10.02
CA LEU A 67 17.50 10.72 -9.26
C LEU A 67 18.46 9.73 -9.89
N ASN A 68 18.88 8.75 -9.10
CA ASN A 68 19.59 7.57 -9.60
C ASN A 68 18.80 6.32 -9.25
N GLY A 69 19.04 5.23 -10.00
CA GLY A 69 18.46 3.93 -9.70
C GLY A 69 16.94 3.87 -9.91
N PRO A 70 16.21 3.06 -9.12
CA PRO A 70 14.80 2.76 -9.40
C PRO A 70 13.86 3.98 -9.44
N GLY A 71 14.13 5.00 -8.62
CA GLY A 71 13.35 6.23 -8.63
C GLY A 71 13.49 7.02 -9.94
N ALA A 72 14.70 7.03 -10.53
CA ALA A 72 14.93 7.64 -11.84
C ALA A 72 14.16 6.91 -12.94
N THR A 73 14.17 5.57 -12.92
CA THR A 73 13.42 4.77 -13.90
C THR A 73 11.92 5.02 -13.82
N ILE A 74 11.35 5.12 -12.62
CA ILE A 74 9.94 5.51 -12.45
C ILE A 74 9.67 6.89 -13.03
N LEU A 75 10.54 7.87 -12.76
CA LEU A 75 10.39 9.23 -13.25
C LEU A 75 10.44 9.29 -14.78
N ASP A 76 11.38 8.58 -15.40
CA ASP A 76 11.53 8.52 -16.87
C ASP A 76 10.29 7.91 -17.54
N GLU A 77 9.75 6.82 -16.99
CA GLU A 77 8.51 6.20 -17.49
C GLU A 77 7.32 7.15 -17.40
N LEU A 78 7.22 7.93 -16.32
CA LEU A 78 6.17 8.96 -16.19
C LEU A 78 6.38 10.13 -17.16
N GLY A 79 7.63 10.55 -17.36
CA GLY A 79 7.99 11.64 -18.28
C GLY A 79 7.70 11.30 -19.74
N GLY A 80 7.71 10.02 -20.10
CA GLY A 80 7.30 9.53 -21.42
C GLY A 80 5.79 9.59 -21.69
N ILE A 81 4.96 9.85 -20.67
CA ILE A 81 3.51 9.94 -20.81
C ILE A 81 3.11 11.35 -21.29
N PRO A 82 2.34 11.47 -22.39
CA PRO A 82 1.88 12.78 -22.87
C PRO A 82 1.14 13.58 -21.77
N GLY A 83 1.56 14.82 -21.55
CA GLY A 83 0.94 15.75 -20.59
C GLY A 83 1.64 15.87 -19.23
N TYR A 84 2.74 15.14 -18.99
CA TYR A 84 3.58 15.29 -17.79
C TYR A 84 4.00 16.75 -17.55
N PRO A 85 4.07 17.27 -16.30
CA PRO A 85 3.95 16.59 -15.00
C PRO A 85 2.53 16.55 -14.37
N HIS A 86 1.52 17.20 -14.96
CA HIS A 86 0.21 17.37 -14.33
C HIS A 86 -0.82 16.32 -14.80
N VAL A 87 -0.53 15.04 -14.59
CA VAL A 87 -1.36 13.93 -15.11
C VAL A 87 -1.65 12.90 -14.03
N ALA A 88 -2.79 12.22 -14.15
CA ALA A 88 -3.25 11.17 -13.24
C ALA A 88 -2.20 10.11 -12.83
N PRO A 89 -1.26 9.67 -13.70
CA PRO A 89 -0.15 8.80 -13.30
C PRO A 89 0.76 9.35 -12.19
N VAL A 90 1.04 10.66 -12.16
CA VAL A 90 1.87 11.28 -11.12
C VAL A 90 1.12 11.26 -9.79
N ASP A 91 -0.15 11.64 -9.78
CA ASP A 91 -1.01 11.57 -8.59
C ASP A 91 -1.10 10.15 -8.02
N LEU A 92 -1.17 9.16 -8.91
CA LEU A 92 -1.17 7.75 -8.53
C LEU A 92 0.14 7.36 -7.80
N VAL A 93 1.30 7.73 -8.36
CA VAL A 93 2.59 7.38 -7.75
C VAL A 93 2.77 8.11 -6.43
N LEU A 94 2.43 9.39 -6.36
CA LEU A 94 2.44 10.15 -5.11
C LEU A 94 1.57 9.48 -4.04
N TYR A 95 0.35 9.07 -4.40
CA TYR A 95 -0.56 8.39 -3.47
C TYR A 95 0.02 7.05 -2.96
N LEU A 96 0.62 6.25 -3.84
CA LEU A 96 1.27 5.00 -3.47
C LEU A 96 2.47 5.24 -2.54
N LEU A 97 3.33 6.21 -2.85
CA LEU A 97 4.49 6.56 -2.02
C LEU A 97 4.08 7.06 -0.64
N ASP A 98 3.04 7.90 -0.59
CA ASP A 98 2.48 8.38 0.66
C ASP A 98 2.01 7.21 1.56
N ALA A 99 1.32 6.23 0.98
CA ALA A 99 0.88 5.03 1.70
C ALA A 99 2.06 4.18 2.18
N ILE A 100 3.06 3.97 1.33
CA ILE A 100 4.28 3.21 1.67
C ILE A 100 5.08 3.91 2.78
N LEU A 101 5.19 5.24 2.76
CA LEU A 101 5.98 6.01 3.73
C LEU A 101 5.36 6.08 5.13
N VAL A 102 4.05 5.82 5.25
CA VAL A 102 3.40 5.60 6.55
C VAL A 102 3.82 4.28 7.18
N LEU A 103 4.15 3.27 6.37
CA LEU A 103 4.56 1.96 6.88
C LEU A 103 5.95 2.02 7.53
N THR A 104 6.15 1.20 8.56
CA THR A 104 7.46 1.05 9.21
C THR A 104 8.49 0.42 8.27
N ASP A 105 9.76 0.52 8.63
CA ASP A 105 10.85 -0.07 7.84
C ASP A 105 10.71 -1.59 7.75
N LEU A 106 10.26 -2.23 8.84
CA LEU A 106 9.95 -3.65 8.86
C LEU A 106 8.75 -3.98 7.96
N GLN A 107 7.67 -3.19 7.99
CA GLN A 107 6.52 -3.40 7.11
C GLN A 107 6.88 -3.29 5.63
N ARG A 108 7.72 -2.33 5.25
CA ARG A 108 8.14 -2.20 3.84
C ARG A 108 9.01 -3.39 3.41
N ALA A 109 9.89 -3.88 4.28
CA ALA A 109 10.66 -5.09 4.01
C ALA A 109 9.75 -6.33 3.87
N LEU A 110 8.74 -6.48 4.73
CA LEU A 110 7.75 -7.55 4.63
C LEU A 110 6.87 -7.41 3.38
N LEU A 111 6.50 -6.19 3.00
CA LEU A 111 5.74 -5.91 1.78
C LEU A 111 6.55 -6.29 0.52
N ALA A 112 7.86 -6.05 0.51
CA ALA A 112 8.74 -6.49 -0.57
C ALA A 112 8.76 -8.03 -0.70
N GLN A 113 8.77 -8.75 0.42
CA GLN A 113 8.65 -10.21 0.44
C GLN A 113 7.26 -10.68 -0.03
N SER A 114 6.20 -9.96 0.33
CA SER A 114 4.84 -10.24 -0.16
C SER A 114 4.73 -10.10 -1.68
N MET A 115 5.40 -9.10 -2.27
CA MET A 115 5.49 -8.90 -3.71
C MET A 115 6.21 -10.07 -4.39
N GLU A 116 7.36 -10.48 -3.87
CA GLU A 116 8.16 -11.60 -4.39
C GLU A 116 7.37 -12.92 -4.37
N ARG A 117 6.64 -13.17 -3.28
CA ARG A 117 5.85 -14.39 -3.10
C ARG A 117 4.48 -14.35 -3.79
N ARG A 118 4.10 -13.22 -4.38
CA ARG A 118 2.82 -13.02 -5.08
C ARG A 118 1.60 -13.27 -4.18
N ILE A 119 1.68 -12.85 -2.92
CA ILE A 119 0.62 -13.04 -1.92
C ILE A 119 -0.21 -11.78 -1.63
N LEU A 120 0.05 -10.68 -2.35
CA LEU A 120 -0.61 -9.38 -2.17
C LEU A 120 -2.14 -9.46 -2.21
N SER A 121 -2.71 -10.27 -3.11
CA SER A 121 -4.17 -10.38 -3.28
C SER A 121 -4.86 -11.00 -2.06
N HIS A 122 -4.24 -12.01 -1.47
CA HIS A 122 -4.72 -12.66 -0.25
C HIS A 122 -4.58 -11.73 0.96
N GLN A 123 -3.45 -11.04 1.07
CA GLN A 123 -3.23 -10.03 2.12
C GLN A 123 -4.23 -8.88 2.01
N ARG A 124 -4.50 -8.38 0.80
CA ARG A 124 -5.52 -7.35 0.55
C ARG A 124 -6.89 -7.78 1.05
N ALA A 125 -7.30 -9.00 0.73
CA ALA A 125 -8.59 -9.54 1.16
C ALA A 125 -8.68 -9.63 2.69
N LEU A 126 -7.62 -10.10 3.35
CA LEU A 126 -7.55 -10.18 4.80
C LEU A 126 -7.62 -8.78 5.45
N VAL A 127 -6.79 -7.84 5.00
CA VAL A 127 -6.78 -6.47 5.55
C VAL A 127 -8.14 -5.80 5.34
N ARG A 128 -8.79 -6.02 4.19
CA ARG A 128 -10.17 -5.57 3.96
C ARG A 128 -11.14 -6.16 4.98
N SER A 129 -11.10 -7.47 5.22
CA SER A 129 -12.00 -8.13 6.18
C SER A 129 -11.82 -7.62 7.62
N ILE A 130 -10.66 -7.05 7.93
CA ILE A 130 -10.41 -6.38 9.22
C ILE A 130 -10.96 -4.96 9.17
N LEU A 131 -10.64 -4.18 8.13
CA LEU A 131 -11.08 -2.78 8.05
C LEU A 131 -12.60 -2.66 7.98
N GLU A 132 -13.25 -3.31 7.01
CA GLU A 132 -14.66 -3.09 6.67
C GLU A 132 -15.63 -3.17 7.87
N PRO A 133 -15.61 -4.21 8.73
CA PRO A 133 -16.50 -4.27 9.88
C PRO A 133 -16.07 -3.39 11.05
N ASN A 134 -14.77 -3.10 11.20
CA ASN A 134 -14.22 -2.44 12.39
C ASN A 134 -14.02 -0.91 12.23
N PHE A 135 -13.99 -0.40 10.99
CA PHE A 135 -13.58 0.97 10.66
C PHE A 135 -14.32 2.08 11.40
N LYS A 136 -15.62 1.85 11.66
CA LYS A 136 -16.54 2.82 12.28
C LYS A 136 -16.33 2.98 13.78
N TYR A 137 -15.57 2.09 14.42
CA TYR A 137 -15.40 2.08 15.86
C TYR A 137 -14.17 2.89 16.27
N PRO A 138 -14.35 3.98 17.05
CA PRO A 138 -13.26 4.76 17.59
C PRO A 138 -12.75 4.24 18.95
N TRP A 139 -13.10 3.00 19.31
CA TRP A 139 -12.64 2.36 20.54
C TRP A 139 -12.27 0.91 20.26
N SER A 140 -11.54 0.30 21.19
CA SER A 140 -11.04 -1.05 20.99
C SER A 140 -12.16 -2.08 21.04
N ILE A 141 -12.21 -2.99 20.06
CA ILE A 141 -13.19 -4.08 20.01
C ILE A 141 -12.52 -5.40 19.63
N PRO A 142 -12.98 -6.54 20.19
CA PRO A 142 -12.47 -7.83 19.77
C PRO A 142 -12.98 -8.18 18.37
N PHE A 143 -12.12 -8.78 17.56
CA PHE A 143 -12.51 -9.41 16.30
C PHE A 143 -11.74 -10.72 16.13
N THR A 144 -12.14 -11.52 15.13
CA THR A 144 -11.45 -12.76 14.80
C THR A 144 -11.03 -12.71 13.35
N LEU A 145 -9.76 -13.05 13.07
CA LEU A 145 -9.26 -13.20 11.71
C LEU A 145 -9.95 -14.37 11.03
N ASP A 146 -10.34 -14.20 9.76
CA ASP A 146 -10.94 -15.27 8.98
C ASP A 146 -9.88 -16.32 8.59
N PRO A 147 -9.95 -17.56 9.11
CA PRO A 147 -8.99 -18.61 8.76
C PRO A 147 -9.01 -18.95 7.27
N GLN A 148 -10.13 -18.74 6.57
CA GLN A 148 -10.25 -19.03 5.14
C GLN A 148 -9.41 -18.06 4.30
N LEU A 149 -9.23 -16.82 4.77
CA LEU A 149 -8.35 -15.83 4.13
C LEU A 149 -6.87 -16.07 4.45
N LEU A 150 -6.58 -16.79 5.54
CA LEU A 150 -5.21 -17.17 5.92
C LEU A 150 -4.73 -18.46 5.25
N ALA A 151 -5.64 -19.40 4.98
CA ALA A 151 -5.32 -20.71 4.41
C ALA A 151 -4.48 -20.66 3.11
N PRO A 152 -4.70 -19.72 2.16
CA PRO A 152 -3.91 -19.66 0.93
C PRO A 152 -2.48 -19.15 1.14
N LEU A 153 -2.19 -18.45 2.24
CA LEU A 153 -0.91 -17.79 2.46
C LEU A 153 0.22 -18.77 2.79
N GLN A 154 -0.11 -19.94 3.40
CA GLN A 154 0.75 -21.09 3.76
C GLN A 154 2.18 -20.80 4.27
N GLY A 155 2.57 -21.42 5.39
CA GLY A 155 3.95 -21.37 5.88
C GLY A 155 4.45 -19.92 6.09
N GLU A 156 5.52 -19.55 5.39
CA GLU A 156 6.15 -18.22 5.49
C GLU A 156 5.21 -17.07 5.07
N GLY A 157 4.24 -17.29 4.17
CA GLY A 157 3.30 -16.23 3.80
C GLY A 157 2.36 -15.82 4.94
N VAL A 158 2.04 -16.75 5.84
CA VAL A 158 1.30 -16.44 7.08
C VAL A 158 2.18 -15.60 8.01
N ALA A 159 3.45 -15.98 8.19
CA ALA A 159 4.39 -15.24 9.05
C ALA A 159 4.60 -13.79 8.57
N ILE A 160 4.78 -13.60 7.26
CA ILE A 160 4.92 -12.26 6.65
C ILE A 160 3.66 -11.43 6.89
N THR A 161 2.49 -12.03 6.67
CA THR A 161 1.20 -11.35 6.86
C THR A 161 0.97 -10.96 8.31
N TYR A 162 1.34 -11.83 9.25
CA TYR A 162 1.24 -11.51 10.67
C TYR A 162 2.19 -10.38 11.06
N GLY A 163 3.44 -10.39 10.57
CA GLY A 163 4.36 -9.28 10.80
C GLY A 163 3.80 -7.94 10.28
N LEU A 164 3.18 -7.92 9.10
CA LEU A 164 2.53 -6.72 8.55
C LEU A 164 1.43 -6.20 9.49
N LEU A 165 0.56 -7.09 9.98
CA LEU A 165 -0.54 -6.75 10.87
C LEU A 165 -0.07 -6.33 12.27
N GLN A 166 0.98 -6.97 12.80
CA GLN A 166 1.59 -6.63 14.09
C GLN A 166 2.16 -5.22 14.10
N GLU A 167 2.84 -4.85 13.02
CA GLU A 167 3.37 -3.49 12.85
C GLU A 167 2.26 -2.45 12.59
N CYS A 168 1.05 -2.88 12.21
CA CYS A 168 -0.14 -2.03 12.26
C CYS A 168 -0.72 -1.92 13.68
N GLY A 169 -0.11 -2.51 14.72
CA GLY A 169 -0.61 -2.47 16.10
C GLY A 169 -1.59 -3.58 16.48
N LEU A 170 -1.87 -4.53 15.58
CA LEU A 170 -2.77 -5.65 15.88
C LEU A 170 -2.02 -6.77 16.63
N ARG A 171 -2.67 -7.35 17.64
CA ARG A 171 -2.16 -8.55 18.30
C ARG A 171 -2.62 -9.79 17.53
N VAL A 172 -1.70 -10.45 16.84
CA VAL A 172 -1.99 -11.67 16.06
C VAL A 172 -1.00 -12.77 16.38
N GLU A 173 -1.50 -14.00 16.50
CA GLU A 173 -0.73 -15.18 16.91
C GLU A 173 -1.17 -16.41 16.11
N PRO A 174 -0.27 -17.35 15.75
CA PRO A 174 -0.62 -18.54 14.96
C PRO A 174 -1.66 -19.44 15.63
N SER A 175 -1.62 -19.53 16.96
CA SER A 175 -2.50 -20.38 17.76
C SER A 175 -3.84 -19.73 18.12
N ASN A 176 -3.99 -18.42 17.89
CA ASN A 176 -5.16 -17.67 18.34
C ASN A 176 -5.61 -16.67 17.26
N PRO A 177 -6.73 -16.93 16.57
CA PRO A 177 -7.24 -16.05 15.54
C PRO A 177 -7.90 -14.78 16.12
N ARG A 178 -8.06 -14.68 17.45
CA ARG A 178 -8.64 -13.50 18.09
C ARG A 178 -7.62 -12.38 18.13
N SER A 179 -8.08 -11.20 17.75
CA SER A 179 -7.33 -9.96 17.83
C SER A 179 -8.19 -8.86 18.41
N THR A 180 -7.61 -7.68 18.56
CA THR A 180 -8.28 -6.48 19.07
C THR A 180 -8.05 -5.37 18.09
N TRP A 181 -9.15 -4.82 17.56
CA TRP A 181 -9.12 -3.58 16.82
C TRP A 181 -8.79 -2.47 17.80
N ASP A 182 -7.94 -1.54 17.38
CA ASP A 182 -7.67 -0.31 18.09
C ASP A 182 -7.65 0.85 17.10
N LEU A 183 -7.93 2.05 17.59
CA LEU A 183 -7.96 3.25 16.78
C LEU A 183 -6.57 3.59 16.23
N ASP A 184 -5.51 3.31 17.00
CA ASP A 184 -4.13 3.52 16.56
C ASP A 184 -3.74 2.60 15.39
N ALA A 185 -4.44 1.47 15.23
CA ALA A 185 -4.23 0.55 14.11
C ALA A 185 -4.89 1.04 12.81
N LYS A 186 -5.80 2.01 12.88
CA LYS A 186 -6.62 2.43 11.74
C LYS A 186 -5.77 3.01 10.62
N GLU A 187 -4.96 4.02 10.91
CA GLU A 187 -4.10 4.67 9.91
C GLU A 187 -3.13 3.69 9.23
N PRO A 188 -2.30 2.91 9.94
CA PRO A 188 -1.38 1.99 9.30
C PRO A 188 -2.10 0.87 8.53
N LEU A 189 -3.27 0.40 8.97
CA LEU A 189 -4.06 -0.57 8.18
C LEU A 189 -4.63 0.05 6.90
N CYS A 190 -5.03 1.33 6.93
CA CYS A 190 -5.49 2.04 5.73
C CYS A 190 -4.36 2.18 4.71
N ALA A 191 -3.18 2.59 5.18
CA ALA A 191 -1.98 2.71 4.36
C ALA A 191 -1.58 1.36 3.76
N LEU A 192 -1.58 0.30 4.57
CA LEU A 192 -1.30 -1.07 4.12
C LEU A 192 -2.32 -1.54 3.08
N TYR A 193 -3.62 -1.30 3.32
CA TYR A 193 -4.69 -1.64 2.37
C TYR A 193 -4.51 -0.92 1.02
N ALA A 194 -4.24 0.38 1.04
CA ALA A 194 -3.99 1.19 -0.15
C ALA A 194 -2.78 0.68 -0.94
N ALA A 195 -1.65 0.45 -0.25
CA ALA A 195 -0.43 -0.09 -0.86
C ALA A 195 -0.69 -1.46 -1.50
N LEU A 196 -1.31 -2.40 -0.77
CA LEU A 196 -1.64 -3.74 -1.28
C LEU A 196 -2.54 -3.66 -2.53
N CYS A 197 -3.57 -2.81 -2.52
CA CYS A 197 -4.47 -2.64 -3.66
C CYS A 197 -3.73 -2.18 -4.91
N LEU A 198 -2.91 -1.13 -4.79
CA LEU A 198 -2.23 -0.53 -5.94
C LEU A 198 -1.09 -1.41 -6.45
N LEU A 199 -0.29 -1.99 -5.55
CA LEU A 199 0.76 -2.94 -5.93
C LEU A 199 0.18 -4.17 -6.63
N GLN A 200 -0.94 -4.70 -6.14
CA GLN A 200 -1.64 -5.78 -6.84
C GLN A 200 -2.09 -5.35 -8.24
N ARG A 201 -2.69 -4.16 -8.40
CA ARG A 201 -3.12 -3.67 -9.72
C ARG A 201 -1.96 -3.44 -10.69
N LEU A 202 -0.76 -3.12 -10.20
CA LEU A 202 0.44 -3.04 -11.04
C LEU A 202 0.86 -4.41 -11.59
N THR A 203 0.52 -5.52 -10.90
CA THR A 203 0.81 -6.89 -11.37
C THR A 203 -0.29 -7.49 -12.25
N GLU A 204 -1.52 -7.02 -12.11
CA GLU A 204 -2.66 -7.52 -12.88
C GLU A 204 -2.54 -7.07 -14.34
N ALA A 205 -2.42 -8.05 -15.23
CA ALA A 205 -2.06 -7.87 -16.62
C ALA A 205 -2.91 -8.72 -17.54
#